data_AF-A0A096AER6-F1
#
_entry.id   AF-A0A096AER6-F1
#
_cell.length_a   1.000
_cell.length_b   1.000
_cell.length_c   1.000
_cell.angle_alpha   90.00
_cell.angle_beta   90.00
_cell.angle_gamma   90.00
#
_symmetry.space_group_name_H-M   'P 1'
#
loop_
_entity.id
_entity.type
_entity.pdbx_description
1 polymer ?
#
loop_
_entity_poly.entity_id
_entity_poly.type
_entity_poly.pdbx_seq_one_letter_code
_entity_poly.pdbx_strand_id
1 'polypeptide(L)'
;MKAKQATLYTLTFILALFIGVLTSCSNNDEVAEITVTRDYQTDSKVLAKFVDINKTVGEYYLNVNKTSFKDLLSDKDWQDLQSVNSLNKQRFEKEIAELNMRLQAAANNPKTSQIVYSTYNETWIRNLTQDRIVQVENTLKSSLTRARGSNLATLSIFPGSKSQCYFSSGKKIISRIQLNIFNGSYFFFDILCKTDAKKAPNPNMNEKLITLSGISMLPYNYFTWTAYSNDANINWQFEGQGYEPKNGGPIATATFESHN
;
A
#
# COMPACT_ATOMS: atom_id res chain seq x y z
N MET A 1 -56.67 14.99 -49.78
CA MET A 1 -56.10 13.93 -50.64
C MET A 1 -54.62 13.79 -50.33
N LYS A 2 -54.15 12.54 -50.13
CA LYS A 2 -52.81 12.06 -49.69
C LYS A 2 -52.52 12.27 -48.19
N ALA A 3 -52.88 11.36 -47.27
CA ALA A 3 -52.38 9.99 -46.96
C ALA A 3 -51.03 10.02 -46.22
N LYS A 4 -51.02 9.80 -44.89
CA LYS A 4 -50.81 8.53 -44.13
C LYS A 4 -49.34 8.04 -44.18
N GLN A 5 -48.57 7.96 -43.10
CA GLN A 5 -48.65 7.15 -41.85
C GLN A 5 -47.61 6.02 -41.90
N ALA A 6 -46.73 6.00 -40.88
CA ALA A 6 -45.87 4.92 -40.39
C ALA A 6 -44.93 4.17 -41.35
N THR A 7 -43.62 4.25 -41.08
CA THR A 7 -42.64 3.23 -41.53
C THR A 7 -41.57 3.04 -40.46
N LEU A 8 -41.69 1.92 -39.75
CA LEU A 8 -40.70 1.30 -38.87
C LEU A 8 -39.89 0.33 -39.72
N TYR A 9 -38.61 0.58 -40.02
CA TYR A 9 -37.70 -0.46 -40.51
C TYR A 9 -36.23 -0.16 -40.13
N THR A 10 -35.70 -1.03 -39.26
CA THR A 10 -34.35 -1.63 -39.25
C THR A 10 -33.11 -0.74 -39.42
N LEU A 11 -32.36 -0.54 -38.31
CA LEU A 11 -30.96 -0.14 -38.34
C LEU A 11 -30.11 -1.11 -37.49
N THR A 12 -29.81 -2.28 -38.06
CA THR A 12 -28.80 -3.22 -37.57
C THR A 12 -27.43 -2.76 -38.07
N PHE A 13 -26.65 -2.09 -37.21
CA PHE A 13 -25.26 -1.72 -37.52
C PHE A 13 -24.34 -2.89 -37.15
N ILE A 14 -23.92 -3.65 -38.17
CA ILE A 14 -22.95 -4.74 -38.07
C ILE A 14 -21.54 -4.14 -38.03
N LEU A 15 -20.85 -4.27 -36.90
CA LEU A 15 -19.41 -4.01 -36.76
C LEU A 15 -18.65 -5.30 -37.14
N ALA A 16 -18.41 -5.49 -38.43
CA ALA A 16 -17.56 -6.55 -38.96
C ALA A 16 -16.14 -5.99 -39.20
N LEU A 17 -15.25 -6.17 -38.24
CA LEU A 17 -13.81 -5.91 -38.38
C LEU A 17 -13.03 -7.01 -37.64
N PHE A 18 -13.04 -8.21 -38.21
CA PHE A 18 -12.01 -9.23 -38.00
C PHE A 18 -11.89 -10.06 -39.27
N ILE A 19 -11.04 -9.61 -40.20
CA ILE A 19 -10.57 -10.43 -41.32
C ILE A 19 -9.19 -10.93 -40.93
N GLY A 20 -9.17 -12.05 -40.20
CA GLY A 20 -7.98 -12.90 -40.06
C GLY A 20 -8.00 -13.91 -41.20
N VAL A 21 -7.04 -13.81 -42.11
CA VAL A 21 -6.87 -14.69 -43.26
C VAL A 21 -6.53 -16.10 -42.76
N LEU A 22 -7.46 -17.05 -42.91
CA LEU A 22 -7.15 -18.48 -42.83
C LEU A 22 -7.04 -19.02 -44.27
N THR A 23 -5.82 -19.30 -44.69
CA THR A 23 -5.56 -20.17 -45.84
C THR A 23 -4.97 -21.49 -45.34
N SER A 24 -5.66 -22.56 -45.75
CA SER A 24 -5.47 -24.00 -45.54
C SER A 24 -4.05 -24.52 -45.29
N CYS A 25 -3.89 -25.47 -44.35
CA CYS A 25 -3.47 -26.85 -44.66
C CYS A 25 -3.44 -27.77 -43.42
N SER A 26 -4.15 -28.90 -43.55
CA SER A 26 -3.95 -30.21 -42.89
C SER A 26 -4.17 -30.36 -41.37
N ASN A 27 -5.24 -31.10 -41.06
CA ASN A 27 -5.51 -31.89 -39.85
C ASN A 27 -4.39 -32.00 -38.81
N ASN A 28 -4.60 -31.34 -37.68
CA ASN A 28 -4.53 -31.94 -36.34
C ASN A 28 -5.42 -31.07 -35.45
N ASP A 29 -6.56 -31.62 -35.02
CA ASP A 29 -7.39 -31.02 -33.98
C ASP A 29 -6.65 -31.11 -32.64
N GLU A 30 -5.62 -30.28 -32.47
CA GLU A 30 -5.34 -29.73 -31.17
C GLU A 30 -6.16 -28.45 -31.07
N VAL A 31 -7.37 -28.58 -30.53
CA VAL A 31 -8.01 -27.46 -29.85
C VAL A 31 -6.99 -27.04 -28.81
N ALA A 32 -6.20 -26.00 -29.10
CA ALA A 32 -5.40 -25.34 -28.10
C ALA A 32 -6.38 -24.96 -26.99
N GLU A 33 -6.36 -25.70 -25.89
CA GLU A 33 -7.03 -25.28 -24.67
C GLU A 33 -6.53 -23.86 -24.46
N ILE A 34 -7.42 -22.88 -24.63
CA ILE A 34 -7.19 -21.53 -24.16
C ILE A 34 -7.10 -21.72 -22.65
N THR A 35 -5.90 -22.01 -22.16
CA THR A 35 -5.62 -22.06 -20.74
C THR A 35 -5.95 -20.65 -20.29
N VAL A 36 -7.09 -20.49 -19.61
CA VAL A 36 -7.46 -19.22 -19.04
C VAL A 36 -6.38 -18.93 -18.00
N THR A 37 -5.33 -18.23 -18.41
CA THR A 37 -4.23 -17.88 -17.53
C THR A 37 -4.81 -16.98 -16.46
N ARG A 38 -4.71 -17.40 -15.20
CA ARG A 38 -5.14 -16.61 -14.05
C ARG A 38 -4.51 -15.21 -14.15
N ASP A 39 -5.30 -14.17 -13.91
CA ASP A 39 -4.83 -12.80 -14.03
C ASP A 39 -3.79 -12.47 -12.95
N TYR A 40 -2.96 -11.47 -13.24
CA TYR A 40 -1.88 -11.07 -12.35
C TYR A 40 -2.38 -10.57 -10.98
N GLN A 41 -3.52 -9.89 -10.94
CA GLN A 41 -4.07 -9.32 -9.71
C GLN A 41 -4.54 -10.41 -8.76
N THR A 42 -5.10 -11.49 -9.29
CA THR A 42 -5.44 -12.68 -8.51
C THR A 42 -4.17 -13.37 -8.01
N ASP A 43 -3.19 -13.61 -8.88
CA ASP A 43 -1.92 -14.28 -8.52
C ASP A 43 -1.11 -13.52 -7.47
N SER A 44 -0.97 -12.21 -7.62
CA SER A 44 -0.22 -11.36 -6.69
C SER A 44 -0.85 -11.32 -5.30
N LYS A 45 -2.18 -11.37 -5.19
CA LYS A 45 -2.88 -11.46 -3.89
C LYS A 45 -2.61 -12.79 -3.19
N VAL A 46 -2.53 -13.89 -3.94
CA VAL A 46 -2.15 -15.20 -3.39
C VAL A 46 -0.71 -15.15 -2.91
N LEU A 47 0.22 -14.74 -3.78
CA LEU A 47 1.65 -14.68 -3.46
C LEU A 47 1.96 -13.77 -2.26
N ALA A 48 1.26 -12.64 -2.14
CA ALA A 48 1.44 -11.70 -1.03
C ALA A 48 1.23 -12.30 0.36
N LYS A 49 0.38 -13.33 0.49
CA LYS A 49 0.16 -14.03 1.77
C LYS A 49 1.41 -14.78 2.25
N PHE A 50 2.28 -15.15 1.31
CA PHE A 50 3.51 -15.91 1.54
C PHE A 50 4.75 -15.01 1.57
N VAL A 51 4.61 -13.69 1.57
CA VAL A 51 5.76 -12.79 1.71
C VAL A 51 6.14 -12.62 3.17
N ASP A 52 7.45 -12.64 3.41
CA ASP A 52 8.08 -12.48 4.71
C ASP A 52 9.09 -11.32 4.69
N ILE A 53 9.58 -10.95 5.87
CA ILE A 53 10.58 -9.88 6.02
C ILE A 53 11.87 -10.46 6.57
N ASN A 54 12.97 -10.25 5.86
CA ASN A 54 14.31 -10.47 6.38
C ASN A 54 14.68 -9.28 7.26
N LYS A 55 14.46 -9.43 8.58
CA LYS A 55 14.65 -8.36 9.56
C LYS A 55 16.12 -7.97 9.77
N THR A 56 17.07 -8.79 9.34
CA THR A 56 18.52 -8.50 9.42
C THR A 56 18.91 -7.40 8.43
N VAL A 57 18.44 -7.50 7.19
CA VAL A 57 18.79 -6.55 6.10
C VAL A 57 17.68 -5.55 5.80
N GLY A 58 16.44 -5.83 6.20
CA GLY A 58 15.26 -5.02 5.94
C GLY A 58 14.74 -5.17 4.51
N GLU A 59 14.43 -6.41 4.12
CA GLU A 59 13.97 -6.73 2.76
C GLU A 59 12.79 -7.70 2.79
N TYR A 60 11.90 -7.55 1.82
CA TYR A 60 10.82 -8.50 1.56
C TYR A 60 11.32 -9.67 0.72
N TYR A 61 10.79 -10.87 0.97
CA TYR A 61 11.03 -12.02 0.11
C TYR A 61 9.86 -13.00 0.16
N LEU A 62 9.67 -13.74 -0.94
CA LEU A 62 8.65 -14.79 -1.00
C LEU A 62 9.15 -16.02 -0.22
N ASN A 63 8.43 -16.39 0.85
CA ASN A 63 8.79 -17.48 1.76
C ASN A 63 7.72 -18.57 1.77
N VAL A 64 7.58 -19.28 0.64
CA VAL A 64 6.58 -20.37 0.50
C VAL A 64 6.80 -21.55 1.45
N ASN A 65 7.96 -21.62 2.14
CA ASN A 65 8.32 -22.73 3.01
C ASN A 65 8.25 -22.36 4.51
N LYS A 66 7.78 -21.17 4.88
CA LYS A 66 7.70 -20.76 6.29
C LYS A 66 6.72 -21.64 7.05
N THR A 67 7.21 -22.37 8.04
CA THR A 67 6.38 -23.28 8.84
C THR A 67 5.28 -22.54 9.61
N SER A 68 5.56 -21.34 10.13
CA SER A 68 4.59 -20.54 10.87
C SER A 68 3.41 -20.06 10.03
N PHE A 69 3.49 -20.10 8.69
CA PHE A 69 2.36 -19.78 7.84
C PHE A 69 1.27 -20.85 7.88
N LYS A 70 1.57 -22.08 8.33
CA LYS A 70 0.56 -23.14 8.50
C LYS A 70 -0.50 -22.79 9.53
N ASP A 71 -0.14 -22.03 10.55
CA ASP A 71 -1.08 -21.59 11.60
C ASP A 71 -1.86 -20.33 11.19
N LEU A 72 -1.41 -19.62 10.15
CA LEU A 72 -1.93 -18.32 9.72
C LEU A 72 -2.74 -18.39 8.42
N LEU A 73 -2.49 -19.39 7.58
CA LEU A 73 -3.07 -19.55 6.25
C LEU A 73 -3.92 -20.82 6.19
N SER A 74 -4.99 -20.76 5.41
CA SER A 74 -5.91 -21.88 5.21
C SER A 74 -5.39 -22.88 4.17
N ASP A 75 -5.92 -24.11 4.16
CA ASP A 75 -5.61 -25.09 3.11
C ASP A 75 -5.91 -24.55 1.69
N LYS A 76 -6.95 -23.72 1.57
CA LYS A 76 -7.32 -23.02 0.34
C LYS A 76 -6.17 -22.12 -0.16
N ASP A 77 -5.49 -21.41 0.74
CA ASP A 77 -4.37 -20.54 0.39
C ASP A 77 -3.20 -21.33 -0.19
N TRP A 78 -2.92 -22.51 0.37
CA TRP A 78 -1.89 -23.41 -0.13
C TRP A 78 -2.24 -24.04 -1.48
N GLN A 79 -3.51 -24.41 -1.69
CA GLN A 79 -4.01 -24.87 -2.99
C GLN A 79 -3.92 -23.75 -4.04
N ASP A 80 -4.34 -22.53 -3.68
CA ASP A 80 -4.29 -21.39 -4.59
C ASP A 80 -2.87 -21.01 -4.99
N LEU A 81 -1.88 -21.25 -4.10
CA LEU A 81 -0.46 -21.09 -4.40
C LEU A 81 0.02 -22.07 -5.48
N GLN A 82 -0.46 -23.32 -5.49
CA GLN A 82 -0.09 -24.30 -6.52
C GLN A 82 -0.61 -23.92 -7.91
N SER A 83 -1.72 -23.18 -7.95
CA SER A 83 -2.34 -22.70 -9.20
C SER A 83 -1.77 -21.37 -9.69
N VAL A 84 -0.70 -20.84 -9.07
CA VAL A 84 -0.07 -19.59 -9.51
C VAL A 84 0.59 -19.75 -10.86
N ASN A 85 0.28 -18.84 -11.80
CA ASN A 85 0.98 -18.80 -13.07
C ASN A 85 2.46 -18.40 -12.88
N SER A 86 3.38 -19.16 -13.48
CA SER A 86 4.83 -18.93 -13.30
C SER A 86 5.30 -17.57 -13.80
N LEU A 87 4.71 -17.02 -14.87
CA LEU A 87 5.04 -15.69 -15.38
C LEU A 87 4.58 -14.60 -14.40
N ASN A 88 3.40 -14.76 -13.80
CA ASN A 88 2.90 -13.84 -12.78
C ASN A 88 3.75 -13.90 -11.51
N LYS A 89 4.21 -15.09 -11.10
CA LYS A 89 5.19 -15.22 -10.01
C LYS A 89 6.49 -14.47 -10.31
N GLN A 90 7.09 -14.66 -11.49
CA GLN A 90 8.32 -13.96 -11.88
C GLN A 90 8.14 -12.43 -11.89
N ARG A 91 6.98 -11.95 -12.36
CA ARG A 91 6.66 -10.53 -12.31
C ARG A 91 6.57 -10.02 -10.86
N PHE A 92 5.89 -10.76 -10.00
CA PHE A 92 5.74 -10.40 -8.59
C PHE A 92 7.09 -10.35 -7.86
N GLU A 93 7.98 -11.32 -8.12
CA GLU A 93 9.35 -11.33 -7.57
C GLU A 93 10.17 -10.10 -8.02
N LYS A 94 10.00 -9.64 -9.27
CA LYS A 94 10.61 -8.39 -9.74
C LYS A 94 10.06 -7.17 -9.02
N GLU A 95 8.75 -7.09 -8.82
CA GLU A 95 8.11 -5.99 -8.08
C GLU A 95 8.57 -5.95 -6.61
N ILE A 96 8.78 -7.11 -5.97
CA ILE A 96 9.43 -7.20 -4.65
C ILE A 96 10.86 -6.67 -4.68
N ALA A 97 11.65 -7.07 -5.67
CA ALA A 97 13.04 -6.60 -5.79
C ALA A 97 13.11 -5.09 -5.98
N GLU A 98 12.20 -4.51 -6.77
CA GLU A 98 12.06 -3.06 -6.93
C GLU A 98 11.72 -2.36 -5.61
N LEU A 99 10.79 -2.91 -4.83
CA LEU A 99 10.47 -2.37 -3.51
C LEU A 99 11.69 -2.43 -2.58
N ASN A 100 12.43 -3.54 -2.57
CA ASN A 100 13.65 -3.68 -1.76
C ASN A 100 14.72 -2.65 -2.14
N MET A 101 14.93 -2.37 -3.42
CA MET A 101 15.83 -1.29 -3.84
C MET A 101 15.41 0.08 -3.28
N ARG A 102 14.10 0.38 -3.27
CA ARG A 102 13.58 1.62 -2.68
C ARG A 102 13.78 1.67 -1.17
N LEU A 103 13.63 0.53 -0.49
CA LEU A 103 13.86 0.42 0.95
C LEU A 103 15.33 0.61 1.33
N GLN A 104 16.25 0.09 0.53
CA GLN A 104 17.68 0.36 0.70
C GLN A 104 17.99 1.86 0.51
N ALA A 105 17.40 2.50 -0.51
CA ALA A 105 17.54 3.94 -0.71
C ALA A 105 16.97 4.76 0.45
N ALA A 106 15.80 4.38 0.98
CA ALA A 106 15.21 4.99 2.16
C ALA A 106 16.07 4.79 3.41
N ALA A 107 16.67 3.61 3.58
CA ALA A 107 17.53 3.29 4.71
C ALA A 107 18.84 4.10 4.69
N ASN A 108 19.35 4.43 3.49
CA ASN A 108 20.53 5.25 3.30
C ASN A 108 20.24 6.76 3.33
N ASN A 109 18.97 7.17 3.35
CA ASN A 109 18.60 8.58 3.46
C ASN A 109 18.75 9.05 4.92
N PRO A 110 19.61 10.05 5.21
CA PRO A 110 19.88 10.49 6.58
C PRO A 110 18.67 11.10 7.31
N LYS A 111 17.60 11.47 6.58
CA LYS A 111 16.36 11.97 7.18
C LYS A 111 15.42 10.86 7.65
N THR A 112 15.59 9.63 7.14
CA THR A 112 14.72 8.50 7.49
C THR A 112 15.08 7.99 8.88
N SER A 113 14.19 8.18 9.86
CA SER A 113 14.41 7.66 11.21
C SER A 113 13.90 6.23 11.37
N GLN A 114 12.78 5.91 10.73
CA GLN A 114 12.15 4.60 10.83
C GLN A 114 11.56 4.18 9.49
N ILE A 115 11.57 2.87 9.24
CA ILE A 115 10.87 2.26 8.12
C ILE A 115 9.86 1.27 8.68
N VAL A 116 8.60 1.43 8.27
CA VAL A 116 7.51 0.51 8.57
C VAL A 116 7.41 -0.50 7.43
N TYR A 117 7.53 -1.77 7.79
CA TYR A 117 7.35 -2.91 6.91
C TYR A 117 6.04 -3.60 7.25
N SER A 118 5.20 -3.80 6.24
CA SER A 118 3.98 -4.57 6.39
C SER A 118 3.88 -5.73 5.41
N THR A 119 3.47 -6.88 5.91
CA THR A 119 3.06 -8.05 5.11
C THR A 119 1.60 -8.39 5.43
N TYR A 120 1.09 -9.46 4.84
CA TYR A 120 -0.22 -9.99 5.18
C TYR A 120 -0.35 -10.36 6.68
N ASN A 121 0.75 -10.77 7.32
CA ASN A 121 0.73 -11.38 8.65
C ASN A 121 1.31 -10.49 9.76
N GLU A 122 2.16 -9.53 9.42
CA GLU A 122 2.85 -8.72 10.42
C GLU A 122 3.11 -7.29 9.99
N THR A 123 3.32 -6.43 10.99
CA THR A 123 3.90 -5.12 10.80
C THR A 123 5.13 -5.01 11.70
N TRP A 124 6.27 -4.73 11.10
CA TRP A 124 7.56 -4.56 11.76
C TRP A 124 8.10 -3.16 11.50
N ILE A 125 8.64 -2.52 12.53
CA ILE A 125 9.22 -1.18 12.42
C ILE A 125 10.73 -1.30 12.65
N ARG A 126 11.51 -0.91 11.64
CA ARG A 126 12.97 -0.83 11.72
C ARG A 126 13.37 0.58 12.13
N ASN A 127 14.08 0.70 13.25
CA ASN A 127 14.67 1.97 13.68
C ASN A 127 16.05 2.13 13.03
N LEU A 128 16.27 3.25 12.33
CA LEU A 128 17.54 3.56 11.65
C LEU A 128 18.35 4.59 12.41
N THR A 129 17.69 5.59 12.99
CA THR A 129 18.35 6.63 13.80
C THR A 129 17.91 6.51 15.24
N GLN A 130 18.82 6.79 16.18
CA GLN A 130 18.48 6.89 17.60
C GLN A 130 17.93 8.27 18.00
N ASP A 131 17.86 9.21 17.06
CA ASP A 131 17.40 10.57 17.32
C ASP A 131 15.91 10.57 17.65
N ARG A 132 15.63 11.02 18.87
CA ARG A 132 14.33 10.97 19.51
C ARG A 132 13.66 12.31 19.32
N ILE A 133 13.21 12.62 18.10
CA ILE A 133 12.33 13.77 17.84
C ILE A 133 10.89 13.28 17.89
N VAL A 134 10.62 12.25 17.08
CA VAL A 134 9.35 11.52 17.02
C VAL A 134 9.65 10.04 16.87
N GLN A 135 8.91 9.21 17.60
CA GLN A 135 8.90 7.75 17.42
C GLN A 135 7.51 7.26 17.06
N VAL A 136 7.46 6.36 16.08
CA VAL A 136 6.28 5.65 15.62
C VAL A 136 6.34 4.21 16.13
N GLU A 137 5.23 3.76 16.70
CA GLU A 137 5.05 2.40 17.21
C GLU A 137 3.77 1.80 16.63
N ASN A 138 3.80 0.49 16.36
CA ASN A 138 2.61 -0.23 15.93
C ASN A 138 1.62 -0.33 17.11
N THR A 139 0.40 0.16 16.91
CA THR A 139 -0.65 0.13 17.91
C THR A 139 -1.62 -1.00 17.61
N LEU A 140 -1.76 -1.94 18.53
CA LEU A 140 -2.76 -2.99 18.40
C LEU A 140 -4.16 -2.36 18.44
N LYS A 141 -5.02 -2.70 17.48
CA LYS A 141 -6.40 -2.20 17.47
C LYS A 141 -7.14 -2.51 18.78
N SER A 142 -6.83 -3.65 19.41
CA SER A 142 -7.40 -4.07 20.69
C SER A 142 -6.96 -3.20 21.87
N SER A 143 -5.82 -2.52 21.80
CA SER A 143 -5.34 -1.60 22.84
C SER A 143 -5.93 -0.20 22.72
N LEU A 144 -6.74 0.07 21.69
CA LEU A 144 -7.46 1.33 21.55
C LEU A 144 -8.71 1.31 22.44
N THR A 145 -8.84 2.29 23.34
CA THR A 145 -10.04 2.45 24.16
C THR A 145 -11.28 2.71 23.30
N ARG A 146 -12.44 2.20 23.72
CA ARG A 146 -13.73 2.42 23.02
C ARG A 146 -14.09 3.91 22.89
N ALA A 147 -13.64 4.74 23.83
CA ALA A 147 -13.62 6.18 23.68
C ALA A 147 -12.49 6.56 22.71
N ARG A 148 -12.82 6.66 21.42
CA ARG A 148 -11.87 7.13 20.40
C ARG A 148 -11.51 8.60 20.67
N GLY A 149 -10.26 8.94 20.42
CA GLY A 149 -9.82 10.33 20.43
C GLY A 149 -10.59 11.16 19.41
N SER A 150 -10.69 12.47 19.65
CA SER A 150 -11.18 13.42 18.66
C SER A 150 -10.32 13.36 17.40
N ASN A 151 -10.95 13.46 16.22
CA ASN A 151 -10.24 13.65 14.97
C ASN A 151 -9.51 15.00 15.00
N LEU A 152 -8.21 14.98 14.71
CA LEU A 152 -7.35 16.18 14.72
C LEU A 152 -7.11 16.70 13.30
N ALA A 153 -6.78 15.80 12.38
CA ALA A 153 -6.58 16.12 10.96
C ALA A 153 -6.63 14.86 10.09
N THR A 154 -6.66 15.07 8.77
CA THR A 154 -6.51 14.00 7.77
C THR A 154 -5.48 14.42 6.72
N LEU A 155 -4.62 13.50 6.32
CA LEU A 155 -3.59 13.66 5.30
C LEU A 155 -3.82 12.63 4.18
N SER A 156 -4.14 13.10 2.98
CA SER A 156 -4.26 12.27 1.79
C SER A 156 -2.93 12.24 1.04
N ILE A 157 -2.33 11.07 0.86
CA ILE A 157 -0.98 10.89 0.31
C ILE A 157 -1.08 10.47 -1.14
N PHE A 158 -0.63 11.32 -2.05
CA PHE A 158 -0.77 11.13 -3.50
C PHE A 158 0.57 10.72 -4.13
N PRO A 159 0.54 9.90 -5.20
CA PRO A 159 1.72 9.62 -5.99
C PRO A 159 2.20 10.90 -6.69
N GLY A 160 3.48 11.23 -6.54
CA GLY A 160 4.12 12.33 -7.28
C GLY A 160 3.76 13.75 -6.82
N SER A 161 2.97 13.91 -5.76
CA SER A 161 2.69 15.21 -5.16
C SER A 161 2.77 15.18 -3.63
N LYS A 162 3.03 16.35 -3.06
CA LYS A 162 3.10 16.57 -1.62
C LYS A 162 1.76 17.07 -1.11
N SER A 163 1.34 16.54 0.02
CA SER A 163 0.21 17.04 0.80
C SER A 163 0.66 17.31 2.23
N GLN A 164 -0.05 18.19 2.94
CA GLN A 164 0.31 18.53 4.31
C GLN A 164 -0.91 18.73 5.19
N CYS A 165 -0.76 18.47 6.48
CA CYS A 165 -1.71 18.85 7.51
C CYS A 165 -0.96 19.28 8.78
N TYR A 166 -1.63 20.04 9.64
CA TYR A 166 -1.08 20.47 10.92
C TYR A 166 -2.17 20.64 11.96
N PHE A 167 -1.83 20.43 13.23
CA PHE A 167 -2.73 20.58 14.36
C PHE A 167 -1.91 20.64 15.67
N SER A 168 -2.54 21.11 16.74
CA SER A 168 -1.95 21.06 18.09
C SER A 168 -2.55 19.90 18.88
N SER A 169 -1.72 19.17 19.61
CA SER A 169 -2.16 18.08 20.49
C SER A 169 -1.15 17.79 21.60
N GLY A 170 -1.43 16.80 22.44
CA GLY A 170 -0.46 16.31 23.41
C GLY A 170 0.76 15.66 22.75
N LYS A 171 1.68 15.17 23.59
CA LYS A 171 2.91 14.48 23.15
C LYS A 171 2.66 13.16 22.43
N LYS A 172 1.47 12.58 22.60
CA LYS A 172 1.07 11.34 21.93
C LYS A 172 -0.17 11.58 21.09
N ILE A 173 -0.15 11.01 19.89
CA ILE A 173 -1.31 10.95 18.99
C ILE A 173 -1.38 9.57 18.35
N ILE A 174 -2.53 9.25 17.78
CA ILE A 174 -2.73 8.01 17.03
C ILE A 174 -2.97 8.38 15.57
N SER A 175 -2.37 7.65 14.63
CA SER A 175 -2.78 7.68 13.23
C SER A 175 -3.44 6.38 12.84
N ARG A 176 -4.55 6.45 12.11
CA ARG A 176 -5.10 5.33 11.34
C ARG A 176 -4.72 5.51 9.88
N ILE A 177 -4.00 4.54 9.33
CA ILE A 177 -3.63 4.53 7.90
C ILE A 177 -4.61 3.65 7.14
N GLN A 178 -5.28 4.24 6.16
CA GLN A 178 -6.13 3.54 5.20
C GLN A 178 -5.47 3.55 3.83
N LEU A 179 -5.22 2.37 3.28
CA LEU A 179 -4.60 2.21 1.95
C LEU A 179 -5.66 2.13 0.87
N ASN A 180 -5.37 2.71 -0.30
CA ASN A 180 -6.21 2.66 -1.50
C ASN A 180 -5.42 2.02 -2.67
N ILE A 181 -5.02 0.77 -2.47
CA ILE A 181 -4.19 0.00 -3.41
C ILE A 181 -5.11 -0.89 -4.24
N PHE A 182 -5.57 -0.39 -5.39
CA PHE A 182 -6.47 -1.14 -6.25
C PHE A 182 -5.73 -2.04 -7.24
N ASN A 183 -4.59 -1.57 -7.78
CA ASN A 183 -3.90 -2.19 -8.92
C ASN A 183 -2.40 -2.48 -8.69
N GLY A 184 -1.89 -2.35 -7.45
CA GLY A 184 -0.48 -2.59 -7.12
C GLY A 184 -0.29 -3.81 -6.22
N SER A 185 0.82 -4.53 -6.41
CA SER A 185 1.25 -5.61 -5.50
C SER A 185 1.83 -5.08 -4.19
N TYR A 186 2.30 -3.84 -4.19
CA TYR A 186 2.91 -3.17 -3.05
C TYR A 186 2.53 -1.70 -2.95
N PHE A 187 2.84 -1.11 -1.80
CA PHE A 187 2.85 0.34 -1.60
C PHE A 187 4.18 0.83 -1.03
N PHE A 188 4.49 2.08 -1.33
CA PHE A 188 5.66 2.78 -0.82
C PHE A 188 5.37 4.28 -0.79
N PHE A 189 5.42 4.87 0.40
CA PHE A 189 5.21 6.31 0.61
C PHE A 189 5.93 6.79 1.86
N ASP A 190 6.20 8.08 1.92
CA ASP A 190 6.80 8.73 3.06
C ASP A 190 5.80 9.63 3.78
N ILE A 191 5.97 9.72 5.10
CA ILE A 191 5.40 10.76 5.94
C ILE A 191 6.55 11.48 6.64
N LEU A 192 6.78 12.74 6.27
CA LEU A 192 7.65 13.63 7.00
C LEU A 192 6.86 14.22 8.18
N CYS A 193 7.38 14.05 9.38
CA CYS A 193 6.82 14.63 10.60
C CYS A 193 7.75 15.73 11.10
N LYS A 194 7.16 16.87 11.45
CA LYS A 194 7.82 17.98 12.13
C LYS A 194 7.07 18.28 13.41
N THR A 195 7.81 18.48 14.48
CA THR A 195 7.24 18.87 15.77
C THR A 195 7.90 20.16 16.24
N ASP A 196 7.07 21.10 16.70
CA ASP A 196 7.54 22.31 17.37
C ASP A 196 6.74 22.54 18.66
N ALA A 197 7.43 23.05 19.67
CA ALA A 197 6.86 23.57 20.89
C ALA A 197 6.36 25.02 20.71
N LYS A 198 6.93 25.76 19.75
CA LYS A 198 6.59 27.17 19.49
C LYS A 198 5.38 27.26 18.55
N LYS A 199 4.50 28.24 18.82
CA LYS A 199 3.29 28.53 18.02
C LYS A 199 3.56 29.20 16.66
N ALA A 200 4.83 29.45 16.32
CA ALA A 200 5.23 30.13 15.09
C ALA A 200 6.14 29.21 14.25
N PRO A 201 6.05 29.26 12.91
CA PRO A 201 6.86 28.40 12.04
C PRO A 201 8.35 28.61 12.29
N ASN A 202 9.05 27.56 12.73
CA ASN A 202 10.51 27.56 12.80
C ASN A 202 11.07 26.85 11.55
N PRO A 203 11.84 27.54 10.69
CA PRO A 203 12.43 26.92 9.50
C PRO A 203 13.46 25.82 9.85
N ASN A 204 13.93 25.77 11.10
CA ASN A 204 14.82 24.73 11.64
C ASN A 204 14.07 23.71 12.50
N MET A 205 12.77 23.48 12.24
CA MET A 205 12.03 22.43 12.93
C MET A 205 12.73 21.09 12.75
N ASN A 206 12.87 20.39 13.87
CA ASN A 206 13.29 19.01 13.92
C ASN A 206 12.34 18.16 13.06
N GLU A 207 12.85 17.62 11.96
CA GLU A 207 12.06 16.85 11.01
C GLU A 207 12.55 15.40 10.95
N LYS A 208 11.60 14.46 10.88
CA LYS A 208 11.88 13.04 10.70
C LYS A 208 11.03 12.46 9.60
N LEU A 209 11.66 11.72 8.71
CA LEU A 209 10.99 10.99 7.65
C LEU A 209 10.69 9.57 8.15
N ILE A 210 9.43 9.17 8.05
CA ILE A 210 8.99 7.80 8.29
C ILE A 210 8.56 7.24 6.95
N THR A 211 9.25 6.19 6.50
CA THR A 211 8.91 5.49 5.26
C THR A 211 7.97 4.34 5.59
N LEU A 212 6.85 4.26 4.88
CA LEU A 212 5.88 3.18 5.02
C LEU A 212 5.86 2.34 3.74
N SER A 213 5.95 1.03 3.92
CA SER A 213 6.00 0.06 2.85
C SER A 213 5.22 -1.21 3.17
N GLY A 214 4.78 -1.90 2.13
CA GLY A 214 4.19 -3.22 2.32
C GLY A 214 3.73 -3.89 1.05
N ILE A 215 3.53 -5.21 1.18
CA ILE A 215 3.01 -6.09 0.13
C ILE A 215 1.55 -6.40 0.44
N SER A 216 0.65 -6.18 -0.53
CA SER A 216 -0.81 -6.28 -0.39
C SER A 216 -1.46 -5.27 0.57
N MET A 217 -2.78 -5.40 0.76
CA MET A 217 -3.60 -4.51 1.56
C MET A 217 -3.37 -4.73 3.06
N LEU A 218 -3.17 -3.62 3.78
CA LEU A 218 -3.29 -3.56 5.24
C LEU A 218 -4.76 -3.57 5.64
N PRO A 219 -5.20 -4.47 6.54
CA PRO A 219 -6.52 -4.38 7.13
C PRO A 219 -6.58 -3.32 8.25
N TYR A 220 -6.03 -2.11 8.02
CA TYR A 220 -5.87 -0.98 8.95
C TYR A 220 -4.70 -1.12 9.96
N ASN A 221 -3.66 -0.31 9.76
CA ASN A 221 -2.61 -0.13 10.75
C ASN A 221 -2.83 1.16 11.55
N TYR A 222 -2.83 1.00 12.86
CA TYR A 222 -2.82 2.10 13.80
C TYR A 222 -1.39 2.30 14.27
N PHE A 223 -0.95 3.55 14.34
CA PHE A 223 0.37 3.88 14.87
C PHE A 223 0.25 4.92 15.96
N THR A 224 0.98 4.72 17.04
CA THR A 224 1.18 5.76 18.06
C THR A 224 2.39 6.56 17.65
N TRP A 225 2.22 7.88 17.60
CA TRP A 225 3.31 8.82 17.39
C TRP A 225 3.60 9.50 18.72
N THR A 226 4.85 9.43 19.17
CA THR A 226 5.30 10.07 20.41
C THR A 226 6.32 11.15 20.07
N ALA A 227 6.00 12.39 20.38
CA ALA A 227 6.94 13.51 20.33
C ALA A 227 7.79 13.53 21.59
N TYR A 228 9.10 13.61 21.41
CA TYR A 228 10.05 13.81 22.49
C TYR A 228 10.26 15.30 22.69
N SER A 229 9.38 15.87 23.50
CA SER A 229 9.47 17.27 23.92
C SER A 229 9.11 17.37 25.40
N ASN A 230 9.59 18.41 26.07
CA ASN A 230 9.19 18.72 27.43
C ASN A 230 7.82 19.42 27.48
N ASP A 231 7.38 20.02 26.38
CA ASP A 231 6.15 20.81 26.29
C ASP A 231 4.88 19.95 26.29
N ALA A 232 3.86 20.41 27.00
CA ALA A 232 2.58 19.70 27.12
C ALA A 232 1.73 19.75 25.83
N ASN A 233 1.95 20.77 25.00
CA ASN A 233 1.22 20.98 23.76
C ASN A 233 2.21 21.09 22.59
N ILE A 234 2.07 20.19 21.62
CA ILE A 234 2.96 20.04 20.48
C ILE A 234 2.22 20.47 19.23
N ASN A 235 2.84 21.31 18.43
CA ASN A 235 2.40 21.57 17.07
C ASN A 235 2.96 20.48 16.17
N TRP A 236 2.05 19.64 15.69
CA TRP A 236 2.35 18.57 14.77
C TRP A 236 2.14 19.06 13.35
N GLN A 237 3.14 18.90 12.50
CA GLN A 237 3.02 19.08 11.05
C GLN A 237 3.42 17.78 10.36
N PHE A 238 2.60 17.36 9.42
CA PHE A 238 2.85 16.20 8.59
C PHE A 238 2.87 16.60 7.12
N GLU A 239 3.81 16.06 6.35
CA GLU A 239 3.84 16.12 4.91
C GLU A 239 3.89 14.69 4.35
N GLY A 240 2.97 14.37 3.45
CA GLY A 240 2.88 13.07 2.79
C GLY A 240 3.41 13.12 1.37
N GLN A 241 4.21 12.14 0.97
CA GLN A 241 4.67 11.95 -0.40
C GLN A 241 4.49 10.49 -0.81
N GLY A 242 3.64 10.24 -1.80
CA GLY A 242 3.43 8.90 -2.35
C GLY A 242 4.38 8.62 -3.52
N TYR A 243 4.76 7.35 -3.68
CA TYR A 243 5.53 6.89 -4.82
C TYR A 243 4.79 5.78 -5.58
N GLU A 244 4.36 4.74 -4.87
CA GLU A 244 3.66 3.60 -5.47
C GLU A 244 2.50 3.11 -4.59
N PRO A 245 1.41 2.61 -5.20
CA PRO A 245 1.16 2.53 -6.65
C PRO A 245 0.63 3.84 -7.27
N LYS A 246 0.84 4.04 -8.57
CA LYS A 246 0.30 5.19 -9.31
C LYS A 246 -1.17 4.96 -9.73
N ASN A 247 -2.10 5.12 -8.80
CA ASN A 247 -3.53 4.78 -8.99
C ASN A 247 -4.45 5.95 -9.41
N GLY A 248 -3.91 7.12 -9.79
CA GLY A 248 -4.71 8.31 -10.15
C GLY A 248 -5.45 8.99 -8.98
N GLY A 249 -5.34 8.44 -7.77
CA GLY A 249 -5.86 8.98 -6.51
C GLY A 249 -4.85 8.81 -5.36
N PRO A 250 -5.24 9.11 -4.11
CA PRO A 250 -4.33 8.98 -2.97
C PRO A 250 -4.01 7.51 -2.72
N ILE A 251 -2.72 7.15 -2.59
CA ILE A 251 -2.24 5.82 -2.20
C ILE A 251 -2.71 5.46 -0.80
N ALA A 252 -2.70 6.45 0.09
CA ALA A 252 -3.08 6.28 1.48
C ALA A 252 -3.76 7.53 2.02
N THR A 253 -4.61 7.34 3.01
CA THR A 253 -5.18 8.41 3.82
C THR A 253 -4.82 8.14 5.28
N ALA A 254 -4.07 9.07 5.89
CA ALA A 254 -3.74 9.05 7.30
C ALA A 254 -4.71 9.93 8.07
N THR A 255 -5.48 9.35 8.98
CA THR A 255 -6.35 10.09 9.91
C THR A 255 -5.65 10.18 11.26
N PHE A 256 -5.40 11.39 11.75
CA PHE A 256 -4.77 11.64 13.05
C PHE A 256 -5.84 11.92 14.12
N GLU A 257 -5.67 11.31 15.28
CA GLU A 257 -6.60 11.30 16.40
C GLU A 257 -5.84 11.60 17.70
N SER A 258 -6.51 12.23 18.68
CA SER A 258 -5.92 12.44 20.00
C SER A 258 -5.69 11.10 20.73
N HIS A 259 -4.64 11.05 21.54
CA HIS A 259 -4.36 9.93 22.43
C HIS A 259 -5.03 10.22 23.78
N ASN A 260 -6.08 9.47 24.11
CA ASN A 260 -6.79 9.56 25.39
C ASN A 260 -6.03 8.82 26.50
#